data_AF-A0A4Y1Z9F9-F1
#
_entry.id   AF-A0A4Y1Z9F9-F1
#
_cell.length_a   1.000
_cell.length_b   1.000
_cell.length_c   1.000
_cell.angle_alpha   90.00
_cell.angle_beta   90.00
_cell.angle_gamma   90.00
#
_symmetry.space_group_name_H-M   'P 1'
#
loop_
_entity.id
_entity.type
_entity.pdbx_description
1 polymer ?
#
loop_
_entity_poly.entity_id
_entity_poly.type
_entity_poly.pdbx_seq_one_letter_code
_entity_poly.pdbx_strand_id
1 'polypeptide(L)'
;MAHLFCLALEKAPAGSRFHAVADEGVPFRDIAVALGQHLNLPVKSIDAKKASSHFGWLGDFASVDNPVSSVLTHERLGWRPVHPSLIEDINQGYYFQR
;
A
#
# COMPACT_ATOMS: atom_id res chain seq x y z
N MET A 1 3.53 -0.83 -11.96
CA MET A 1 2.45 -1.82 -12.25
C MET A 1 2.35 -2.22 -13.72
N ALA A 2 2.42 -1.29 -14.69
CA ALA A 2 2.34 -1.63 -16.12
C ALA A 2 3.27 -2.78 -16.55
N HIS A 3 4.53 -2.78 -16.09
CA HIS A 3 5.49 -3.84 -16.38
C HIS A 3 5.04 -5.23 -15.90
N LEU A 4 4.45 -5.36 -14.71
CA LEU A 4 3.96 -6.64 -14.19
C LEU A 4 2.81 -7.19 -15.05
N PHE A 5 1.93 -6.32 -15.56
CA PHE A 5 0.87 -6.73 -16.48
C PHE A 5 1.44 -7.29 -17.78
N CYS A 6 2.44 -6.64 -18.37
CA CYS A 6 3.13 -7.15 -19.56
C CYS A 6 3.74 -8.53 -19.29
N LEU A 7 4.47 -8.68 -18.18
CA LEU A 7 5.07 -9.96 -17.79
C LEU A 7 4.03 -11.07 -17.60
N ALA A 8 2.90 -10.76 -16.96
CA ALA A 8 1.83 -11.73 -16.76
C ALA A 8 1.18 -12.13 -18.09
N LEU A 9 0.93 -11.17 -18.99
CA LEU A 9 0.35 -11.44 -20.30
C LEU A 9 1.27 -12.33 -21.17
N GLU A 10 2.57 -12.07 -21.12
CA GLU A 10 3.55 -12.76 -21.97
C GLU A 10 3.93 -14.15 -21.44
N LYS A 11 3.95 -14.34 -20.12
CA LYS A 11 4.60 -15.51 -19.50
C LYS A 11 3.68 -16.35 -18.63
N ALA A 12 2.53 -15.84 -18.19
CA ALA A 12 1.70 -16.55 -17.23
C ALA A 12 0.71 -17.51 -17.91
N PRO A 13 0.55 -18.75 -17.39
CA PRO A 13 -0.55 -19.62 -17.79
C PRO A 13 -1.91 -18.97 -17.52
N ALA A 14 -2.91 -19.31 -18.35
CA ALA A 14 -4.29 -18.89 -18.14
C ALA A 14 -4.79 -19.28 -16.74
N GLY A 15 -5.52 -18.36 -16.10
CA GLY A 15 -6.01 -18.55 -14.73
C GLY A 15 -4.99 -18.23 -13.63
N SER A 16 -3.77 -17.81 -13.96
CA SER A 16 -2.79 -17.36 -12.97
C SER A 16 -3.24 -16.12 -12.21
N ARG A 17 -2.86 -16.03 -10.94
CA ARG A 17 -3.10 -14.87 -10.07
C ARG A 17 -1.77 -14.41 -9.49
N PHE A 18 -1.58 -13.10 -9.40
CA PHE A 18 -0.35 -12.47 -8.92
C PHE A 18 -0.68 -11.32 -7.98
N HIS A 19 0.15 -11.16 -6.94
CA HIS A 19 0.07 -10.01 -6.04
C HIS A 19 1.06 -8.95 -6.50
N ALA A 20 0.50 -7.81 -6.89
CA ALA A 20 1.21 -6.63 -7.36
C ALA A 20 1.48 -5.66 -6.20
N VAL A 21 2.09 -6.15 -5.12
CA VAL A 21 2.44 -5.36 -3.93
C VAL A 21 3.95 -5.14 -3.91
N ALA A 22 4.38 -3.90 -3.65
CA ALA A 22 5.80 -3.56 -3.52
C ALA A 22 6.23 -3.52 -2.06
N ASP A 23 5.47 -2.79 -1.24
CA ASP A 23 5.68 -2.73 0.20
C ASP A 23 4.72 -3.68 0.91
N GLU A 24 5.27 -4.69 1.57
CA GLU A 24 4.48 -5.68 2.29
C GLU A 24 4.20 -5.19 3.72
N GLY A 25 2.93 -4.97 4.04
CA GLY A 25 2.48 -4.73 5.42
C GLY A 25 2.86 -3.38 6.02
N VAL A 26 2.80 -2.29 5.25
CA VAL A 26 3.02 -0.93 5.77
C VAL A 26 1.98 -0.60 6.86
N PRO A 27 2.37 -0.30 8.10
CA PRO A 27 1.42 0.04 9.16
C PRO A 27 0.66 1.33 8.85
N PHE A 28 -0.67 1.31 9.03
CA PHE A 28 -1.52 2.50 8.84
C PHE A 28 -1.05 3.71 9.66
N ARG A 29 -0.51 3.47 10.85
CA ARG A 29 0.02 4.54 11.71
C ARG A 29 1.19 5.28 11.04
N ASP A 30 2.05 4.56 10.32
CA ASP A 30 3.28 5.13 9.75
C ASP A 30 2.92 6.02 8.55
N ILE A 31 1.91 5.62 7.77
CA ILE A 31 1.30 6.45 6.73
C ILE A 31 0.70 7.71 7.35
N ALA A 32 -0.09 7.59 8.42
CA ALA A 32 -0.70 8.74 9.09
C ALA A 32 0.34 9.71 9.66
N VAL A 33 1.44 9.20 10.23
CA VAL A 33 2.58 10.00 10.72
C VAL A 33 3.26 10.75 9.60
N ALA A 34 3.61 10.07 8.49
CA ALA A 34 4.25 10.71 7.36
C ALA A 34 3.38 11.86 6.81
N LEU A 35 2.09 11.62 6.59
CA LEU A 35 1.14 12.64 6.13
C LEU A 35 1.01 13.80 7.14
N GLY A 36 0.87 13.50 8.43
CA GLY A 36 0.72 14.50 9.48
C GLY A 36 1.92 15.43 9.61
N GLN A 37 3.13 14.91 9.42
CA GLN A 37 4.36 15.72 9.44
C GLN A 37 4.40 16.75 8.30
N HIS A 38 4.10 16.34 7.06
CA HIS A 38 4.10 17.25 5.91
C HIS A 38 2.97 18.29 5.98
N LEU A 39 1.82 17.92 6.55
CA LEU A 39 0.66 18.82 6.67
C LEU A 39 0.66 19.65 7.96
N ASN A 40 1.62 19.43 8.87
CA ASN A 40 1.64 20.00 10.22
C ASN A 40 0.33 19.75 10.99
N LEU A 41 -0.17 18.50 10.94
CA LEU A 41 -1.40 18.07 11.60
C LEU A 41 -1.11 17.02 12.69
N PRO A 42 -1.82 17.09 13.84
CA PRO A 42 -1.67 16.09 14.89
C PRO A 42 -2.23 14.73 14.46
N VAL A 43 -1.45 13.67 14.71
CA VAL A 43 -1.89 12.28 14.49
C VAL A 43 -2.47 11.71 15.78
N LYS A 44 -3.63 11.06 15.69
CA LYS A 44 -4.34 10.47 16.84
C LYS A 44 -4.65 9.01 16.60
N SER A 45 -4.49 8.21 17.65
CA SER A 45 -4.99 6.84 17.67
C SER A 45 -6.51 6.83 17.89
N ILE A 46 -7.19 5.90 17.23
CA ILE A 46 -8.64 5.72 17.31
C ILE A 46 -8.88 4.29 17.78
N ASP A 47 -9.81 4.13 18.73
CA ASP A 47 -10.25 2.79 19.17
C ASP A 47 -10.92 2.08 17.99
N ALA A 48 -10.56 0.80 17.76
CA ALA A 48 -11.13 -0.01 16.69
C ALA A 48 -12.66 -0.03 16.71
N LYS A 49 -13.29 -0.01 17.89
CA LYS A 49 -14.76 0.06 18.03
C LYS A 49 -15.38 1.34 17.47
N LYS A 50 -14.59 2.40 17.32
CA LYS A 50 -15.01 3.71 16.81
C LYS A 50 -14.63 3.91 15.33
N ALA A 51 -13.92 2.97 14.72
CA ALA A 51 -13.43 3.12 13.36
C ALA A 51 -14.55 3.31 12.34
N SER A 52 -15.63 2.52 12.39
CA SER A 52 -16.78 2.66 11.48
C SER A 52 -17.50 4.01 11.66
N SER A 53 -17.55 4.56 12.88
CA SER A 53 -18.09 5.92 13.09
C SER A 53 -17.17 7.01 12.56
N HIS A 54 -15.84 6.79 12.55
CA HIS A 54 -14.87 7.78 12.09
C HIS A 54 -14.65 7.74 10.57
N PHE A 55 -14.47 6.55 10.01
CA PHE A 55 -14.16 6.32 8.59
C PHE A 55 -15.39 5.94 7.74
N GLY A 56 -16.57 5.80 8.35
CA GLY A 56 -17.78 5.38 7.65
C GLY A 56 -17.61 3.96 7.07
N TRP A 57 -17.92 3.81 5.78
CA TRP A 57 -17.83 2.53 5.07
C TRP A 57 -16.39 1.96 5.01
N LEU A 58 -15.37 2.79 5.19
CA LEU A 58 -13.97 2.37 5.24
C LEU A 58 -13.55 1.83 6.61
N GLY A 59 -14.38 2.01 7.64
CA GLY A 59 -13.99 1.68 9.02
C GLY A 59 -13.64 0.21 9.20
N ASP A 60 -14.39 -0.69 8.55
CA ASP A 60 -14.12 -2.12 8.64
C ASP A 60 -12.76 -2.46 8.01
N PHE A 61 -12.41 -1.84 6.88
CA PHE A 61 -11.11 -2.00 6.23
C PHE A 61 -9.97 -1.36 7.03
N ALA A 62 -10.19 -0.20 7.63
CA ALA A 62 -9.20 0.49 8.44
C ALA A 62 -8.94 -0.20 9.80
N SER A 63 -9.84 -1.10 10.23
CA SER A 63 -9.75 -1.81 11.51
C SER A 63 -9.05 -3.16 11.44
N VAL A 64 -8.76 -3.65 10.24
CA VAL A 64 -8.21 -5.00 10.04
C VAL A 64 -6.89 -4.95 9.29
N ASP A 65 -5.98 -5.83 9.70
CA ASP A 65 -4.75 -6.06 8.96
C ASP A 65 -5.02 -6.99 7.77
N ASN A 66 -4.48 -6.64 6.59
CA ASN A 66 -4.51 -7.47 5.40
C ASN A 66 -3.12 -7.49 4.74
N PRO A 67 -2.12 -8.13 5.38
CA PRO A 67 -0.78 -8.22 4.80
C PRO A 67 -0.83 -9.11 3.55
N VAL A 68 -0.27 -8.60 2.46
CA VAL A 68 -0.17 -9.30 1.17
C VAL A 68 1.30 -9.45 0.83
N SER A 69 1.67 -10.62 0.31
CA SER A 69 3.03 -10.89 -0.15
C SER A 69 3.11 -11.02 -1.67
N SER A 70 4.24 -10.59 -2.24
CA SER A 70 4.59 -10.61 -3.65
C SER A 70 5.61 -11.71 -4.01
N VAL A 71 6.08 -12.51 -3.03
CA VAL A 71 7.14 -13.52 -3.21
C VAL A 71 6.89 -14.43 -4.43
N LEU A 72 5.69 -15.00 -4.55
CA LEU A 72 5.36 -15.86 -5.70
C LEU A 72 5.36 -15.12 -7.04
N THR A 73 4.97 -13.84 -7.05
CA THR A 73 5.04 -13.00 -8.24
C THR A 73 6.49 -12.80 -8.67
N HIS A 74 7.38 -12.57 -7.70
CA HIS A 74 8.80 -12.38 -7.91
C HIS A 74 9.48 -13.64 -8.45
N GLU A 75 9.13 -14.81 -7.91
CA GLU A 75 9.67 -16.10 -8.33
C GLU A 75 9.19 -16.52 -9.72
N ARG A 76 7.90 -16.36 -10.00
CA ARG A 76 7.28 -16.87 -11.25
C ARG A 76 7.50 -15.97 -12.46
N LEU A 77 7.52 -14.65 -12.25
CA LEU A 77 7.61 -13.69 -13.35
C LEU A 77 8.96 -12.97 -13.42
N GLY A 78 9.83 -13.15 -12.42
CA GLY A 78 11.06 -12.37 -12.29
C GLY A 78 10.81 -10.88 -12.04
N TRP A 79 9.57 -10.50 -11.73
CA TRP A 79 9.18 -9.12 -11.50
C TRP A 79 9.83 -8.58 -10.22
N ARG A 80 10.22 -7.30 -10.23
CA ARG A 80 10.71 -6.55 -9.07
C ARG A 80 10.11 -5.14 -9.08
N PRO A 81 9.65 -4.61 -7.94
CA PRO A 81 9.33 -3.20 -7.80
C PRO A 81 10.57 -2.33 -8.08
N VAL A 82 10.36 -1.19 -8.72
CA VAL A 82 11.44 -0.25 -9.12
C VAL A 82 11.21 1.17 -8.62
N HIS A 83 10.07 1.42 -7.98
CA HIS A 83 9.72 2.72 -7.41
C HIS A 83 10.03 2.72 -5.92
N PRO A 84 10.19 3.90 -5.30
CA PRO A 84 10.35 4.03 -3.85
C PRO A 84 9.19 3.37 -3.11
N SER A 85 9.43 2.99 -1.86
CA SER A 85 8.36 2.56 -0.96
C SER A 85 7.37 3.70 -0.72
N LEU A 86 6.16 3.37 -0.28
CA LEU A 86 5.09 4.32 0.01
C LEU A 86 5.55 5.44 0.95
N ILE A 87 6.28 5.10 2.01
CA ILE A 87 6.74 6.10 2.98
C ILE A 87 7.85 6.97 2.38
N GLU A 88 8.79 6.40 1.64
CA GLU A 88 9.82 7.17 0.92
C GLU A 88 9.19 8.13 -0.09
N ASP A 89 8.18 7.68 -0.82
CA ASP A 89 7.47 8.44 -1.83
C ASP A 89 6.65 9.60 -1.23
N ILE A 90 5.90 9.35 -0.15
CA ILE A 90 5.24 10.43 0.63
C ILE A 90 6.28 11.46 1.09
N ASN A 91 7.43 10.99 1.57
CA ASN A 91 8.48 11.85 2.08
C ASN A 91 9.21 12.69 1.02
N GLN A 92 9.03 12.39 -0.27
CA GLN A 92 9.51 13.27 -1.33
C GLN A 92 8.78 14.62 -1.38
N GLY A 93 7.59 14.72 -0.77
CA GLY A 93 6.90 15.99 -0.56
C GLY A 93 6.10 16.52 -1.77
N TYR A 94 6.18 15.88 -2.93
CA TYR A 94 5.50 16.34 -4.16
C TYR A 94 3.96 16.39 -4.02
N TYR A 95 3.37 15.59 -3.13
CA TYR A 95 1.93 15.57 -2.84
C TYR A 95 1.41 16.83 -2.13
N PHE A 96 2.31 17.64 -1.57
CA PHE A 96 1.97 18.79 -0.73
C PHE A 96 2.30 20.13 -1.38
N GLN A 97 2.85 20.11 -2.58
CA GLN A 97 3.13 21.30 -3.39
C GLN A 97 1.91 21.61 -4.26
N ARG A 98 1.47 22.87 -4.28
CA ARG A 98 0.40 23.38 -5.15
C ARG A 98 0.98 24.24 -6.27
#